data_AF-A0A3M4A9W0-F1
#
_entry.id   AF-A0A3M4A9W0-F1
#
_cell.length_a   1.000
_cell.length_b   1.000
_cell.length_c   1.000
_cell.angle_alpha   90.00
_cell.angle_beta   90.00
_cell.angle_gamma   90.00
#
_symmetry.space_group_name_H-M   'P 1'
#
loop_
_entity.id
_entity.type
_entity.pdbx_description
1 polymer ?
#
loop_
_entity_poly.entity_id
_entity_poly.type
_entity_poly.pdbx_seq_one_letter_code
_entity_poly.pdbx_strand_id
1 'polypeptide(L)' 'MSSKSDNDNRSNQLNENNDAYWQSRDYDERPEDWEDRSGEEN' A
#
# COMPACT_ATOMS: atom_id res chain seq x y z
N MET A 1 -12.90 -20.15 3.42
CA MET A 1 -13.15 -18.91 4.19
C MET A 1 -11.89 -18.07 4.06
N SER A 2 -11.89 -16.98 3.29
CA SER A 2 -10.82 -15.99 3.47
C SER A 2 -11.05 -15.39 4.85
N SER A 3 -10.07 -15.56 5.73
CA SER A 3 -10.14 -14.99 7.06
C SER A 3 -10.12 -13.48 6.96
N LYS A 4 -10.70 -12.78 7.94
CA LYS A 4 -10.66 -11.32 7.99
C LYS A 4 -9.23 -10.79 7.82
N SER A 5 -8.25 -11.48 8.40
CA SER A 5 -6.83 -11.22 8.22
C SER A 5 -6.35 -11.26 6.77
N ASP A 6 -6.86 -12.16 5.92
CA ASP A 6 -6.48 -12.21 4.50
C ASP A 6 -6.98 -10.97 3.75
N ASN A 7 -8.20 -10.52 4.05
CA ASN A 7 -8.77 -9.30 3.47
C ASN A 7 -8.09 -8.04 4.02
N ASP A 8 -7.74 -8.00 5.30
CA ASP A 8 -7.04 -6.88 5.90
C ASP A 8 -5.62 -6.78 5.30
N ASN A 9 -4.91 -7.91 5.14
CA ASN A 9 -3.61 -7.95 4.46
C ASN A 9 -3.71 -7.51 3.00
N ARG A 10 -4.73 -7.98 2.27
CA ARG A 10 -4.96 -7.57 0.88
C ARG A 10 -5.26 -6.08 0.77
N SER A 11 -6.06 -5.55 1.70
CA SER A 11 -6.38 -4.11 1.74
C SER A 11 -5.14 -3.28 2.01
N ASN A 12 -4.26 -3.74 2.90
CA ASN A 12 -2.97 -3.11 3.19
C ASN A 12 -2.03 -3.10 1.97
N GLN A 13 -1.97 -4.19 1.20
CA GLN A 13 -1.18 -4.25 -0.03
C GLN A 13 -1.71 -3.36 -1.16
N LEU A 14 -2.98 -2.96 -1.09
CA LEU A 14 -3.65 -2.10 -2.08
C LEU A 14 -3.76 -0.63 -1.62
N ASN A 15 -3.23 -0.30 -0.44
CA ASN A 15 -3.29 1.04 0.12
C ASN A 15 -1.90 1.67 0.16
N GLU A 16 -1.72 2.74 -0.60
CA GLU A 16 -0.47 3.52 -0.70
C GLU A 16 -0.04 4.16 0.62
N ASN A 17 -0.98 4.34 1.55
CA ASN A 17 -0.69 4.77 2.92
C ASN A 17 -0.01 3.68 3.76
N ASN A 18 0.05 2.44 3.27
CA ASN A 18 0.65 1.32 3.99
C ASN A 18 1.95 0.87 3.32
N ASP A 19 2.97 0.58 4.10
CA ASP A 19 4.27 0.10 3.62
C ASP A 19 4.15 -1.18 2.79
N ALA A 20 3.17 -2.03 3.09
CA ALA A 20 2.92 -3.28 2.34
C ALA A 20 2.64 -3.04 0.85
N TYR A 21 2.06 -1.89 0.49
CA TYR A 21 1.84 -1.49 -0.91
C TYR A 21 3.15 -1.18 -1.62
N TRP A 22 4.10 -0.54 -0.92
CA TRP A 22 5.40 -0.13 -1.46
C TRP A 22 6.37 -1.32 -1.51
N GLN A 23 6.38 -2.17 -0.48
CA GLN A 23 7.17 -3.41 -0.45
C GLN A 23 6.79 -4.37 -1.57
N SER A 24 5.52 -4.42 -1.95
CA SER A 24 5.07 -5.21 -3.11
C SER A 24 5.58 -4.66 -4.45
N ARG A 25 6.14 -3.45 -4.48
CA ARG A 25 6.67 -2.74 -5.66
C ARG A 25 8.19 -2.59 -5.61
N ASP A 26 8.87 -3.39 -4.80
CA ASP A 26 10.33 -3.40 -4.66
C ASP A 26 10.90 -2.15 -3.95
N TYR A 27 10.08 -1.47 -3.14
CA TYR A 27 10.55 -0.40 -2.26
C TYR A 27 10.79 -0.96 -0.84
N ASP A 28 11.88 -0.54 -0.19
CA ASP A 28 12.17 -0.94 1.19
C ASP A 28 11.10 -0.46 2.17
N GLU A 29 10.65 0.78 2.00
CA GLU A 29 9.62 1.44 2.80
C GLU A 29 8.82 2.45 1.95
N ARG A 30 7.73 2.96 2.53
CA ARG A 30 6.93 4.01 1.90
C ARG A 30 7.75 5.30 1.79
N PRO A 31 7.89 5.88 0.58
CA PRO A 31 8.56 7.18 0.39
C PRO A 31 7.86 8.29 1.18
N GLU A 32 8.58 9.28 1.68
CA GLU A 32 7.97 10.43 2.40
C GLU A 32 7.00 11.22 1.49
N ASP A 33 7.31 11.36 0.21
CA ASP A 33 6.47 12.03 -0.79
C ASP A 33 5.37 11.13 -1.40
N TRP A 34 4.98 10.03 -0.73
CA TRP A 34 3.96 9.13 -1.27
C TRP A 34 2.60 9.82 -1.47
N GLU A 35 2.23 10.77 -0.61
CA GLU A 35 0.97 11.53 -0.71
C GLU A 35 0.92 12.33 -2.00
N ASP A 36 2.03 13.01 -2.32
CA ASP A 36 2.20 13.81 -3.54
C ASP A 36 2.06 12.94 -4.79
N ARG A 37 2.67 11.74 -4.77
CA ARG A 37 2.60 10.77 -5.87
C ARG A 37 1.23 10.13 -6.05
N SER A 38 0.51 9.88 -4.95
CA SER A 38 -0.84 9.28 -4.97
C SER A 38 -1.94 10.29 -5.33
N GLY A 39 -1.69 11.57 -5.04
CA GLY A 39 -2.61 12.67 -5.28
C GLY A 39 -2.61 13.21 -6.71
N GLU A 40 -1.67 12.79 -7.56
CA GLU A 40 -1.68 13.06 -9.00
C GLU A 40 -2.69 12.15 -9.73
N GLU A 41 -3.97 12.26 -9.35
CA GLU A 41 -5.09 11.79 -10.17
C GLU A 41 -5.23 12.76 -11.36
N ASN A 42 -4.77 12.34 -12.55
CA ASN A 42 -5.03 13.03 -13.82
C ASN A 42 -6.25 12.47 -14.55
#